data_AF-B4Y4X8-F1
#
_entry.id   AF-B4Y4X8-F1
#
_cell.length_a   1.000
_cell.length_b   1.000
_cell.length_c   1.000
_cell.angle_alpha   90.00
_cell.angle_beta   90.00
_cell.angle_gamma   90.00
#
_symmetry.space_group_name_H-M   'P 1'
#
loop_
_entity.id
_entity.type
_entity.pdbx_description
1 polymer ?
#
loop_
_entity_poly.entity_id
_entity_poly.type
_entity_poly.pdbx_seq_one_letter_code
_entity_poly.pdbx_strand_id
1 'polypeptide(L)'
;QRLQEALQDYYTLVDRVPALVHNLAGMDYSAVVSEEDLVTKLNAGLQAVSEDPRLLVRAVGPRDTSSGPEAGAEEPPVTGPEVPQDEAARRALVDSVFQVS
;
A
#
# COMPACT_ATOMS: atom_id res chain seq x y z
N GLN A 1 -18.67 0.02 -12.77
CA GLN A 1 -18.69 1.50 -12.93
C GLN A 1 -17.81 2.22 -11.89
N ARG A 2 -17.86 1.83 -10.62
CA ARG A 2 -17.06 2.43 -9.52
C ARG A 2 -15.55 2.61 -9.80
N LEU A 3 -14.89 1.64 -10.43
CA LEU A 3 -13.47 1.74 -10.79
C LEU A 3 -13.20 2.88 -11.80
N GLN A 4 -14.06 3.05 -12.80
CA GLN A 4 -13.91 4.12 -13.80
C GLN A 4 -14.11 5.49 -13.16
N GLU A 5 -15.04 5.62 -12.22
CA GLU A 5 -15.26 6.86 -11.47
C GLU A 5 -14.05 7.18 -10.58
N ALA A 6 -13.51 6.18 -9.86
CA ALA A 6 -12.32 6.36 -9.05
C ALA A 6 -11.08 6.76 -9.88
N LEU A 7 -10.92 6.20 -11.09
CA LEU A 7 -9.87 6.61 -12.01
C LEU A 7 -10.04 8.04 -12.50
N GLN A 8 -11.27 8.51 -12.70
CA GLN A 8 -11.52 9.89 -13.11
C GLN A 8 -11.29 10.90 -11.97
N ASP A 9 -11.63 10.52 -10.74
CA ASP A 9 -11.60 11.43 -9.58
C ASP A 9 -10.23 11.49 -8.89
N TYR A 10 -9.50 10.36 -8.84
CA TYR A 10 -8.28 10.23 -8.03
C TYR A 10 -7.00 9.97 -8.82
N TYR A 11 -7.07 9.70 -10.12
CA TYR A 11 -5.87 9.39 -10.91
C TYR A 11 -5.20 10.66 -11.42
N THR A 12 -3.88 10.75 -11.24
CA THR A 12 -3.11 11.96 -11.56
C THR A 12 -2.83 12.11 -13.06
N LEU A 13 -2.89 11.03 -13.84
CA LEU A 13 -2.61 11.02 -15.28
C LEU A 13 -3.92 10.97 -16.09
N VAL A 14 -4.64 12.10 -16.10
CA VAL A 14 -5.94 12.26 -16.79
C VAL A 14 -5.90 11.98 -18.29
N ASP A 15 -4.74 12.13 -18.93
CA ASP A 15 -4.54 11.84 -20.35
C ASP A 15 -4.76 10.35 -20.70
N ARG A 16 -4.43 9.46 -19.74
CA ARG A 16 -4.56 8.01 -19.89
C ARG A 16 -5.92 7.47 -19.43
N VAL A 17 -6.70 8.26 -18.69
CA VAL A 17 -8.03 7.88 -18.17
C VAL A 17 -9.01 7.47 -19.27
N PRO A 18 -9.20 8.21 -20.37
CA PRO A 18 -10.14 7.79 -21.42
C PRO A 18 -9.74 6.45 -22.06
N ALA A 19 -8.43 6.21 -22.24
CA ALA A 19 -7.93 4.92 -22.74
C ALA A 19 -8.17 3.77 -21.75
N LEU A 20 -7.97 4.02 -20.46
CA LEU A 20 -8.24 3.04 -19.38
C LEU A 20 -9.73 2.70 -19.31
N VAL A 21 -10.61 3.71 -19.36
CA VAL A 21 -12.07 3.53 -19.34
C VAL A 21 -12.55 2.74 -20.56
N HIS A 22 -12.03 3.07 -21.75
CA HIS A 22 -12.36 2.34 -22.97
C HIS A 22 -11.90 0.88 -22.91
N ASN A 23 -10.68 0.63 -22.43
CA ASN A 23 -10.17 -0.73 -22.26
C ASN A 23 -11.01 -1.54 -21.26
N LEU A 24 -11.37 -0.95 -20.12
CA LEU A 24 -12.25 -1.58 -19.14
C LEU A 24 -13.64 -1.92 -19.71
N ALA A 25 -14.17 -1.11 -20.61
CA ALA A 25 -15.45 -1.37 -21.26
C ALA A 25 -15.36 -2.44 -22.37
N GLY A 26 -14.20 -2.55 -23.03
CA GLY A 26 -13.93 -3.52 -24.10
C GLY A 26 -13.47 -4.89 -23.63
N MET A 27 -13.13 -5.06 -22.34
CA MET A 27 -12.71 -6.36 -21.80
C MET A 27 -13.88 -7.33 -21.60
N ASP A 28 -13.69 -8.56 -22.07
CA ASP A 28 -14.62 -9.66 -21.81
C ASP A 28 -14.44 -10.23 -20.40
N TYR A 29 -15.38 -9.94 -19.50
CA TYR A 29 -15.40 -10.49 -18.15
C TYR A 29 -16.08 -11.86 -18.05
N SER A 30 -16.63 -12.40 -19.14
CA SER A 30 -17.39 -13.66 -19.10
C SER A 30 -16.55 -14.90 -18.76
N ALA A 31 -15.23 -14.83 -18.88
CA ALA A 31 -14.31 -15.92 -18.56
C ALA A 31 -13.90 -15.95 -17.09
N VAL A 32 -14.21 -14.91 -16.30
CA VAL A 32 -13.74 -14.80 -14.91
C VAL A 32 -14.63 -15.65 -14.01
N VAL A 33 -14.04 -16.67 -13.39
CA VAL A 33 -14.73 -17.61 -12.49
C VAL A 33 -14.38 -17.38 -11.01
N SER A 34 -13.52 -16.42 -10.70
CA SER A 34 -13.09 -16.11 -9.33
C SER A 34 -12.65 -14.64 -9.18
N GLU A 35 -12.65 -14.13 -7.94
CA GLU A 35 -12.18 -12.78 -7.64
C GLU A 35 -10.71 -12.57 -8.01
N GLU A 36 -9.84 -13.55 -7.74
CA GLU A 36 -8.43 -13.51 -8.15
C GLU A 36 -8.27 -13.40 -9.67
N ASP A 37 -9.09 -14.13 -10.43
CA ASP A 37 -9.05 -14.09 -11.90
C ASP A 37 -9.52 -12.71 -12.42
N LEU A 38 -10.59 -12.18 -11.83
CA LEU A 38 -11.07 -10.83 -12.11
C LEU A 38 -10.00 -9.76 -11.80
N VAL A 39 -9.34 -9.86 -10.64
CA VAL A 39 -8.26 -8.95 -10.24
C VAL A 39 -7.07 -9.05 -11.18
N THR A 40 -6.65 -10.26 -11.52
CA THR A 40 -5.54 -10.51 -12.44
C THR A 40 -5.84 -9.92 -13.81
N LYS A 41 -7.06 -10.14 -14.32
CA LYS A 41 -7.49 -9.62 -15.61
C LYS A 41 -7.59 -8.10 -15.63
N LEU A 42 -8.15 -7.49 -14.58
CA LEU A 42 -8.22 -6.04 -14.43
C LEU A 42 -6.81 -5.43 -14.37
N ASN A 43 -5.91 -5.99 -13.56
CA ASN A 43 -4.53 -5.51 -13.45
C ASN A 43 -3.77 -5.62 -14.77
N ALA A 44 -3.93 -6.72 -15.50
CA ALA A 44 -3.30 -6.88 -16.81
C ALA A 44 -3.78 -5.80 -17.80
N GLY A 45 -5.08 -5.55 -17.86
CA GLY A 45 -5.65 -4.51 -18.72
C GLY A 45 -5.23 -3.09 -18.32
N LEU A 46 -5.21 -2.79 -17.02
CA LEU A 46 -4.77 -1.49 -16.50
C LEU A 46 -3.28 -1.25 -16.72
N GLN A 47 -2.42 -2.26 -16.53
CA GLN A 47 -0.99 -2.13 -16.76
C GLN A 47 -0.64 -1.99 -18.24
N ALA A 48 -1.35 -2.68 -19.13
CA ALA A 48 -1.13 -2.57 -20.58
C ALA A 48 -1.39 -1.16 -21.14
N VAL A 49 -2.26 -0.37 -20.50
CA VAL A 49 -2.62 0.99 -20.95
C VAL A 49 -1.96 2.08 -20.11
N SER A 50 -1.96 1.93 -18.78
CA SER A 50 -1.40 2.95 -17.91
C SER A 50 0.11 2.89 -17.82
N GLU A 51 0.72 1.72 -17.99
CA GLU A 51 2.14 1.45 -17.70
C GLU A 51 2.58 1.97 -16.32
N ASP A 52 1.62 2.17 -15.40
CA ASP A 52 1.85 2.71 -14.07
C ASP A 52 1.83 1.56 -13.06
N PRO A 53 3.00 1.17 -12.50
CA PRO A 53 3.08 0.07 -11.55
C PRO A 53 2.39 0.37 -10.21
N ARG A 54 2.00 1.62 -9.95
CA ARG A 54 1.28 2.02 -8.73
C ARG A 54 -0.22 1.79 -8.85
N LEU A 55 -0.75 1.66 -10.06
CA LEU A 55 -2.19 1.49 -10.30
C LEU A 55 -2.55 -0.01 -10.30
N LEU A 56 -2.89 -0.52 -9.11
CA LEU A 56 -3.21 -1.93 -8.92
C LEU A 56 -4.58 -2.10 -8.24
N VAL A 57 -5.39 -3.01 -8.78
CA VAL A 57 -6.63 -3.50 -8.18
C VAL A 57 -6.27 -4.68 -7.28
N ARG A 58 -6.81 -4.72 -6.07
CA ARG A 58 -6.64 -5.83 -5.12
C ARG A 58 -8.01 -6.25 -4.60
N ALA A 59 -8.26 -7.56 -4.52
CA ALA A 59 -9.43 -8.07 -3.82
C ALA A 59 -9.23 -7.82 -2.32
N VAL A 60 -10.27 -7.37 -1.63
CA VAL A 60 -10.26 -7.23 -0.18
C VAL A 60 -10.70 -8.59 0.39
N GLY A 61 -9.82 -9.58 0.32
CA GLY A 61 -10.07 -10.88 0.93
C GLY A 61 -9.80 -10.85 2.43
N PRO A 62 -10.42 -11.74 3.24
CA PRO A 62 -10.15 -11.85 4.68
C PRO A 62 -8.69 -12.23 5.01
N ARG A 63 -7.87 -12.55 4.01
CA ARG A 63 -6.46 -12.96 4.14
C ARG A 63 -5.45 -11.94 3.57
N ASP A 64 -5.92 -10.83 3.01
CA ASP A 64 -5.08 -9.78 2.40
C ASP A 64 -4.55 -8.75 3.41
N THR A 65 -4.50 -9.11 4.70
CA THR A 65 -3.47 -8.57 5.61
C THR A 65 -2.07 -9.14 5.30
N SER A 66 -1.95 -10.08 4.35
CA SER A 66 -0.66 -10.65 3.92
C SER A 66 0.10 -9.83 2.87
N SER A 67 -0.19 -8.53 2.75
CA SER A 67 0.75 -7.54 2.25
C SER A 67 1.02 -6.48 3.31
N GLY A 68 1.10 -6.90 4.57
CA GLY A 68 1.95 -6.23 5.55
C GLY A 68 3.42 -6.49 5.20
N PRO A 69 4.30 -5.48 5.24
CA PRO A 69 5.73 -5.73 5.25
C PRO A 69 6.03 -6.48 6.54
N GLU A 70 6.29 -7.78 6.43
CA GLU A 70 6.79 -8.65 7.49
C GLU A 70 5.95 -8.73 8.77
N ALA A 71 5.82 -9.95 9.27
CA ALA A 71 5.64 -10.17 10.69
C ALA A 71 6.93 -9.74 11.44
N GLY A 72 7.27 -8.46 11.41
CA GLY A 72 8.01 -7.84 12.49
C GLY A 72 6.98 -7.62 13.57
N ALA A 73 6.98 -8.51 14.55
CA ALA A 73 6.23 -8.45 15.80
C ALA A 73 5.42 -7.15 16.02
N GLU A 74 4.13 -7.28 16.32
CA GLU A 74 3.58 -6.46 17.40
C GLU A 74 4.36 -6.80 18.69
N GLU A 75 5.66 -6.48 18.71
CA GLU A 75 6.20 -5.90 19.91
C GLU A 75 5.53 -4.54 19.99
N PRO A 76 4.98 -4.16 21.17
CA PRO A 76 4.63 -2.77 21.41
C PRO A 76 5.81 -1.93 20.93
N PRO A 77 5.60 -0.71 20.36
CA PRO A 77 6.70 0.10 19.86
C PRO A 77 7.78 0.06 20.91
N VAL A 78 8.90 -0.62 20.61
CA VAL A 78 9.96 -0.78 21.59
C VAL A 78 10.21 0.62 22.07
N THR A 79 9.91 0.85 23.34
CA THR A 79 9.86 2.18 23.90
C THR A 79 11.22 2.77 23.60
N GLY A 80 11.30 3.64 22.58
CA GLY A 80 12.53 4.33 22.24
C GLY A 80 13.07 4.88 23.54
N PRO A 81 14.39 4.73 23.79
CA PRO A 81 14.98 4.59 25.12
C PRO A 81 14.20 5.43 26.09
N GLU A 82 13.32 4.79 26.90
CA GLU A 82 12.37 5.47 27.75
C GLU A 82 13.15 6.52 28.52
N VAL A 83 13.03 7.78 28.09
CA VAL A 83 13.84 8.85 28.66
C VAL A 83 13.40 8.88 30.11
N PRO A 84 14.26 8.47 31.07
CA PRO A 84 13.83 8.27 32.44
C PRO A 84 13.19 9.57 32.90
N GLN A 85 11.99 9.53 33.47
CA GLN A 85 11.33 10.79 33.86
C GLN A 85 12.10 11.53 34.96
N ASP A 86 12.96 10.79 35.68
CA ASP A 86 13.83 11.27 36.73
C ASP A 86 15.10 11.93 36.18
N GLU A 87 15.38 13.16 36.63
CA GLU A 87 16.49 13.98 36.13
C GLU A 87 17.86 13.34 36.40
N ALA A 88 18.01 12.62 37.51
CA ALA A 88 19.25 11.92 37.84
C ALA A 88 19.53 10.77 36.85
N ALA A 89 18.48 10.03 36.48
CA ALA A 89 18.59 8.94 35.52
C ALA A 89 18.81 9.45 34.08
N ARG A 90 18.25 10.62 33.73
CA ARG A 90 18.59 11.31 32.46
C ARG A 90 20.05 11.71 32.41
N ARG A 91 20.58 12.27 33.50
CA ARG A 91 21.99 12.70 33.57
C ARG A 91 22.94 11.51 33.46
N ALA A 92 22.65 10.42 34.18
CA ALA A 92 23.44 9.19 34.11
C ALA A 92 23.47 8.58 32.70
N LEU A 93 22.35 8.62 31.97
CA LEU A 93 22.34 8.20 30.56
C LEU A 93 23.25 9.11 29.72
N VAL A 94 23.12 10.44 29.83
CA VAL A 94 23.96 11.38 29.07
C VAL A 94 25.44 11.16 29.34
N ASP A 95 25.86 11.01 30.60
CA ASP A 95 27.26 10.74 30.96
C ASP A 95 27.76 9.39 30.43
N SER A 96 26.86 8.41 30.24
CA SER A 96 27.20 7.08 29.73
C SER A 96 27.32 7.04 28.20
N VAL A 97 26.41 7.69 27.45
CA VAL A 97 26.47 7.76 25.98
C VAL A 97 27.40 8.84 25.44
N PHE A 98 27.56 9.95 26.17
CA PHE A 98 28.46 11.03 25.81
C PHE A 98 29.62 11.09 26.80
N GLN A 99 30.50 10.10 26.73
CA GLN A 99 31.81 10.19 27.37
C GLN A 99 32.66 11.21 26.61
N VAL A 100 32.73 12.44 27.12
CA VAL A 100 33.70 13.43 26.65
C VAL A 100 35.03 13.11 27.32
N SER A 101 36.01 12.61 26.54
CA SER A 101 37.40 12.48 26.97
C SER A 101 38.08 13.85 27.07
#